data_AF-A0A7V6PFY6-F1
#
_entry.id   AF-A0A7V6PFY6-F1
#
_cell.length_a   1.000
_cell.length_b   1.000
_cell.length_c   1.000
_cell.angle_alpha   90.00
_cell.angle_beta   90.00
_cell.angle_gamma   90.00
#
_symmetry.space_group_name_H-M   'P 1'
#
loop_
_entity.id
_entity.type
_entity.pdbx_description
1 polymer ?
#
loop_
_entity_poly.entity_id
_entity_poly.type
_entity_poly.pdbx_seq_one_letter_code
_entity_poly.pdbx_strand_id
1 'polypeptide(L)'
;MRTITIDELLTWAFVHELPKGGGADGLENYHSAWRQLEASSWGKVLGYAELMTLVDRDRAEPGMWIEQGAPHEDALEVGKAVAELARYDVSFPEGWNPVADWQDFDGLTADAVARATERLMLRPARSRSAGIASLVISSAVLGRSPDY
;
A
#
# COMPACT_ATOMS: atom_id res chain seq x y z
N MET A 1 -20.55 -10.70 15.45
CA MET A 1 -19.55 -9.83 14.80
C MET A 1 -18.23 -9.99 15.54
N ARG A 2 -17.15 -10.29 14.80
CA ARG A 2 -15.80 -10.30 15.38
C ARG A 2 -15.26 -8.87 15.32
N THR A 3 -14.63 -8.41 16.38
CA THR A 3 -13.96 -7.10 16.40
C THR A 3 -12.49 -7.34 16.09
N ILE A 4 -11.98 -6.71 15.04
CA ILE A 4 -10.57 -6.72 14.65
C ILE A 4 -10.10 -5.28 14.49
N THR A 5 -8.80 -5.03 14.62
CA THR A 5 -8.24 -3.69 14.40
C THR A 5 -8.21 -3.35 12.90
N ILE A 6 -8.06 -2.07 12.58
CA ILE A 6 -7.91 -1.64 11.18
C ILE A 6 -6.65 -2.24 10.54
N ASP A 7 -5.57 -2.38 11.32
CA ASP A 7 -4.32 -2.97 10.84
C ASP A 7 -4.50 -4.45 10.55
N GLU A 8 -5.15 -5.19 11.43
CA GLU A 8 -5.49 -6.60 11.22
C GLU A 8 -6.38 -6.80 9.99
N LEU A 9 -7.39 -5.93 9.80
CA LEU A 9 -8.26 -5.96 8.63
C LEU A 9 -7.50 -5.70 7.33
N LEU A 10 -6.64 -4.67 7.32
CA LEU A 10 -5.86 -4.30 6.14
C LEU A 10 -4.82 -5.36 5.80
N THR A 11 -4.10 -5.90 6.78
CA THR A 11 -3.17 -7.02 6.57
C THR A 11 -3.91 -8.24 6.04
N TRP A 12 -5.04 -8.62 6.64
CA TRP A 12 -5.84 -9.73 6.13
C TRP A 12 -6.28 -9.51 4.68
N ALA A 13 -6.81 -8.33 4.36
CA ALA A 13 -7.26 -8.02 3.01
C ALA A 13 -6.10 -8.05 1.99
N PHE A 14 -5.00 -7.33 2.24
CA PHE A 14 -3.94 -7.15 1.25
C PHE A 14 -2.90 -8.27 1.20
N VAL A 15 -2.71 -9.03 2.29
CA VAL A 15 -1.73 -10.12 2.36
C VAL A 15 -2.36 -11.49 2.15
N HIS A 16 -3.58 -11.70 2.65
CA HIS A 16 -4.19 -13.04 2.66
C HIS A 16 -5.30 -13.20 1.63
N GLU A 17 -6.20 -12.23 1.46
CA GLU A 17 -7.40 -12.41 0.64
C GLU A 17 -7.28 -11.90 -0.80
N LEU A 18 -6.90 -10.63 -0.96
CA LEU A 18 -6.83 -10.02 -2.26
C LEU A 18 -5.86 -10.82 -3.17
N PRO A 19 -4.67 -11.29 -2.73
CA PRO A 19 -3.75 -12.02 -3.61
C PRO A 19 -4.32 -13.33 -4.19
N LYS A 20 -5.36 -13.90 -3.57
CA LYS A 20 -6.06 -15.11 -4.06
C LYS A 20 -6.66 -14.90 -5.45
N GLY A 21 -7.14 -13.68 -5.73
CA GLY A 21 -7.70 -13.28 -7.01
C GLY A 21 -6.69 -13.27 -8.17
N GLY A 22 -5.43 -13.64 -7.92
CA GLY A 22 -4.34 -13.80 -8.88
C GLY A 22 -3.96 -15.26 -9.18
N GLY A 23 -4.84 -16.25 -8.92
CA GLY A 23 -4.64 -17.64 -9.38
C GLY A 23 -4.42 -17.73 -10.90
N ALA A 24 -4.23 -18.94 -11.47
CA ALA A 24 -3.79 -19.14 -12.86
C ALA A 24 -4.48 -18.28 -13.97
N ASP A 25 -5.70 -17.78 -13.74
CA ASP A 25 -6.47 -16.89 -14.63
C ASP A 25 -6.70 -15.46 -14.07
N GLY A 26 -6.22 -15.16 -12.87
CA GLY A 26 -6.46 -13.93 -12.13
C GLY A 26 -5.76 -12.67 -12.68
N LEU A 27 -4.73 -12.87 -13.50
CA LEU A 27 -4.11 -11.80 -14.30
C LEU A 27 -4.98 -11.43 -15.51
N GLU A 28 -5.85 -12.32 -16.01
CA GLU A 28 -6.72 -12.06 -17.17
C GLU A 28 -8.06 -11.39 -16.80
N ASN A 29 -8.44 -11.39 -15.52
CA ASN A 29 -9.69 -10.78 -15.10
C ASN A 29 -9.60 -9.24 -15.04
N TYR A 30 -10.22 -8.57 -16.01
CA TYR A 30 -10.34 -7.11 -16.11
C TYR A 30 -10.95 -6.45 -14.86
N HIS A 31 -11.68 -7.21 -14.04
CA HIS A 31 -12.31 -6.75 -12.81
C HIS A 31 -11.50 -7.03 -11.55
N SER A 32 -10.27 -7.55 -11.65
CA SER A 32 -9.43 -7.74 -10.45
C SER A 32 -9.14 -6.38 -9.80
N ALA A 33 -9.37 -6.29 -8.49
CA ALA A 33 -8.99 -5.10 -7.70
C ALA A 33 -7.49 -4.78 -7.87
N TRP A 34 -6.68 -5.78 -8.23
CA TRP A 34 -5.25 -5.72 -8.53
C TRP A 34 -4.89 -5.05 -9.84
N ARG A 35 -5.67 -5.22 -10.92
CA ARG A 35 -5.47 -4.44 -12.16
C ARG A 35 -5.85 -2.97 -11.98
N GLN A 36 -6.86 -2.66 -11.17
CA GLN A 36 -7.18 -1.27 -10.84
C GLN A 36 -6.05 -0.57 -10.04
N LEU A 37 -5.20 -1.35 -9.36
CA LEU A 37 -4.02 -0.92 -8.61
C LEU A 37 -2.74 -0.74 -9.46
N GLU A 38 -2.78 -1.08 -10.75
CA GLU A 38 -1.63 -1.06 -11.69
C GLU A 38 -1.06 0.35 -11.93
N ALA A 39 -1.82 1.40 -11.61
CA ALA A 39 -1.35 2.79 -11.65
C ALA A 39 -0.34 3.16 -10.53
N SER A 40 -0.06 2.25 -9.59
CA SER A 40 0.87 2.44 -8.46
C SER A 40 2.28 1.87 -8.74
N SER A 41 3.26 2.20 -7.90
CA SER A 41 4.61 1.61 -7.95
C SER A 41 4.63 0.08 -7.86
N TRP A 42 3.56 -0.53 -7.30
CA TRP A 42 3.37 -1.98 -7.26
C TRP A 42 2.88 -2.56 -8.59
N GLY A 43 2.19 -1.77 -9.44
CA GLY A 43 1.90 -2.17 -10.82
C GLY A 43 3.17 -2.46 -11.63
N LYS A 44 4.29 -1.80 -11.32
CA LYS A 44 5.60 -2.09 -11.94
C LYS A 44 6.22 -3.40 -11.44
N VAL A 45 6.05 -3.72 -10.16
CA VAL A 45 6.46 -5.02 -9.58
C VAL A 45 5.63 -6.16 -10.18
N LEU A 46 4.36 -5.89 -10.50
CA LEU A 46 3.49 -6.83 -11.19
C LEU A 46 3.82 -6.95 -12.68
N GLY A 47 4.14 -5.87 -13.40
CA GLY A 47 4.65 -5.96 -14.77
C GLY A 47 5.94 -6.78 -14.85
N TYR A 48 6.79 -6.72 -13.82
CA TYR A 48 7.95 -7.61 -13.69
C TYR A 48 7.56 -9.09 -13.48
N ALA A 49 6.51 -9.36 -12.69
CA ALA A 49 5.98 -10.70 -12.47
C ALA A 49 5.24 -11.27 -13.69
N GLU A 50 4.47 -10.44 -14.41
CA GLU A 50 3.74 -10.78 -15.65
C GLU A 50 4.70 -11.06 -16.82
N LEU A 51 5.83 -10.34 -16.90
CA LEU A 51 6.89 -10.61 -17.87
C LEU A 51 7.72 -11.87 -17.55
N MET A 52 7.30 -12.68 -16.57
CA MET A 52 7.90 -13.99 -16.24
C MET A 52 9.41 -13.90 -15.96
N THR A 53 9.85 -12.79 -15.36
CA THR A 53 11.21 -12.76 -14.81
C THR A 53 11.18 -13.53 -13.49
N LEU A 54 11.25 -14.85 -13.59
CA LEU A 54 11.52 -15.73 -12.47
C LEU A 54 12.90 -15.34 -11.92
N VAL A 55 12.92 -14.62 -10.79
CA VAL A 55 14.08 -14.68 -9.92
C VAL A 55 14.08 -16.13 -9.44
N ASP A 56 14.99 -16.93 -10.00
CA ASP A 56 15.27 -18.29 -9.57
C ASP A 56 15.69 -18.24 -8.09
N ARG A 57 14.70 -18.29 -7.21
CA ARG A 57 14.88 -18.51 -5.78
C ARG A 57 14.49 -19.95 -5.52
N ASP A 58 15.36 -20.63 -4.80
CA ASP A 58 15.11 -21.98 -4.30
C ASP A 58 13.68 -22.08 -3.74
N ARG A 59 13.02 -23.15 -4.18
CA ARG A 59 11.62 -23.49 -3.93
C ARG A 59 11.24 -23.24 -2.47
N ALA A 60 10.21 -22.41 -2.28
CA ALA A 60 9.76 -22.00 -0.96
C ALA A 60 9.37 -23.21 -0.08
N GLU A 61 9.74 -23.14 1.21
CA GLU A 61 9.47 -24.17 2.21
C GLU A 61 7.97 -24.54 2.31
N PRO A 62 7.61 -25.75 2.79
CA PRO A 62 6.22 -26.15 3.00
C PRO A 62 5.47 -25.13 3.88
N GLY A 63 4.47 -24.45 3.33
CA GLY A 63 3.68 -23.41 4.03
C GLY A 63 3.60 -22.06 3.30
N MET A 64 4.39 -21.89 2.23
CA MET A 64 4.44 -20.67 1.41
C MET A 64 3.38 -20.62 0.29
N TRP A 65 2.30 -21.40 0.42
CA TRP A 65 1.24 -21.45 -0.57
C TRP A 65 0.20 -20.38 -0.26
N ILE A 66 0.04 -19.40 -1.16
CA ILE A 66 -1.14 -18.54 -1.14
C ILE A 66 -2.34 -19.46 -1.42
N GLU A 67 -3.33 -19.44 -0.51
CA GLU A 67 -4.58 -20.18 -0.69
C GLU A 67 -5.23 -19.76 -2.01
N GLN A 68 -5.44 -20.71 -2.92
CA GLN A 68 -5.98 -20.43 -4.25
C GLN A 68 -7.51 -20.30 -4.19
N GLY A 69 -8.07 -19.26 -4.80
CA GLY A 69 -9.53 -19.06 -4.85
C GLY A 69 -9.96 -17.62 -5.12
N ALA A 70 -11.27 -17.38 -5.15
CA ALA A 70 -11.78 -16.01 -5.20
C ALA A 70 -11.53 -15.29 -3.86
N PRO A 71 -11.10 -14.01 -3.86
CA PRO A 71 -11.03 -13.22 -2.65
C PRO A 71 -12.39 -13.13 -1.95
N HIS A 72 -12.37 -13.04 -0.62
CA HIS A 72 -13.59 -12.75 0.14
C HIS A 72 -14.22 -11.40 -0.28
N GLU A 73 -15.55 -11.32 -0.31
CA GLU A 73 -16.28 -10.10 -0.73
C GLU A 73 -15.91 -8.87 0.11
N ASP A 74 -15.81 -9.03 1.43
CA ASP A 74 -15.34 -7.96 2.33
C ASP A 74 -13.93 -7.47 1.99
N ALA A 75 -13.02 -8.36 1.56
CA ALA A 75 -11.67 -7.94 1.16
C ALA A 75 -11.69 -7.12 -0.13
N LEU A 76 -12.60 -7.45 -1.06
CA LEU A 76 -12.83 -6.63 -2.26
C LEU A 76 -13.36 -5.25 -1.89
N GLU A 77 -14.26 -5.17 -0.90
CA GLU A 77 -14.81 -3.90 -0.42
C GLU A 77 -13.74 -3.04 0.28
N VAL A 78 -12.87 -3.66 1.09
CA VAL A 78 -11.69 -3.00 1.67
C VAL A 78 -10.77 -2.47 0.55
N GLY A 79 -10.51 -3.28 -0.48
CA GLY A 79 -9.68 -2.88 -1.62
C GLY A 79 -10.24 -1.66 -2.35
N LYS A 80 -11.56 -1.62 -2.60
CA LYS A 80 -12.24 -0.45 -3.18
C LYS A 80 -12.11 0.76 -2.26
N ALA A 81 -12.40 0.63 -0.97
CA ALA A 81 -12.32 1.74 -0.02
C ALA A 81 -10.91 2.35 0.05
N VAL A 82 -9.86 1.52 -0.01
CA VAL A 82 -8.47 2.01 -0.07
C VAL A 82 -8.15 2.66 -1.41
N ALA A 83 -8.64 2.13 -2.54
CA ALA A 83 -8.47 2.76 -3.84
C ALA A 83 -9.14 4.14 -3.92
N GLU A 84 -10.30 4.31 -3.28
CA GLU A 84 -11.03 5.57 -3.18
C GLU A 84 -10.25 6.67 -2.45
N LEU A 85 -9.25 6.32 -1.62
CA LEU A 85 -8.35 7.30 -1.01
C LEU A 85 -7.59 8.13 -2.05
N ALA A 86 -7.38 7.58 -3.25
CA ALA A 86 -6.75 8.30 -4.36
C ALA A 86 -7.63 9.42 -4.95
N ARG A 87 -8.87 9.60 -4.47
CA ARG A 87 -9.72 10.77 -4.78
C ARG A 87 -9.43 11.96 -3.88
N TYR A 88 -8.73 11.75 -2.77
CA TYR A 88 -8.40 12.79 -1.81
C TYR A 88 -6.98 13.31 -2.03
N ASP A 89 -6.70 14.50 -1.52
CA ASP A 89 -5.36 15.09 -1.51
C ASP A 89 -4.95 15.38 -0.06
N VAL A 90 -3.66 15.57 0.16
CA VAL A 90 -3.10 15.86 1.48
C VAL A 90 -3.10 17.37 1.71
N SER A 91 -3.54 17.78 2.90
CA SER A 91 -3.44 19.15 3.38
C SER A 91 -2.72 19.14 4.74
N PHE A 92 -1.76 20.04 4.90
CA PHE A 92 -1.02 20.21 6.14
C PHE A 92 -1.45 21.52 6.80
N PRO A 93 -1.90 21.49 8.06
CA PRO A 93 -2.16 22.70 8.83
C PRO A 93 -0.90 23.57 8.95
N GLU A 94 -1.10 24.87 9.13
CA GLU A 94 0.00 25.77 9.50
C GLU A 94 0.63 25.32 10.83
N GLY A 95 1.96 25.30 10.88
CA GLY A 95 2.70 24.82 12.06
C GLY A 95 2.67 23.31 12.28
N TRP A 96 2.19 22.51 11.33
CA TRP A 96 2.21 21.05 11.45
C TRP A 96 3.65 20.50 11.57
N ASN A 97 3.91 19.79 12.65
CA ASN A 97 5.16 19.09 12.90
C ASN A 97 4.88 17.61 13.23
N PRO A 98 5.11 16.67 12.29
CA PRO A 98 4.85 15.25 12.52
C PRO A 98 5.83 14.58 13.49
N VAL A 99 6.91 15.27 13.86
CA VAL A 99 7.98 14.76 14.72
C VAL A 99 8.18 15.68 15.93
N ALA A 100 7.10 16.27 16.43
CA ALA A 100 7.14 17.21 17.57
C ALA A 100 7.72 16.57 18.85
N ASP A 101 7.55 15.26 19.01
CA ASP A 101 8.06 14.50 20.17
C ASP A 101 9.53 14.09 20.02
N TRP A 102 10.16 14.35 18.87
CA TRP A 102 11.57 14.05 18.66
C TRP A 102 12.44 15.11 19.32
N GLN A 103 13.68 14.72 19.65
CA GLN A 103 14.68 15.68 20.09
C GLN A 103 14.86 16.77 19.03
N ASP A 104 14.81 18.03 19.44
CA ASP A 104 15.17 19.14 18.55
C ASP A 104 16.68 19.18 18.37
N PHE A 105 17.09 19.36 17.12
CA PHE A 105 18.49 19.43 16.70
C PHE A 105 18.76 20.85 16.19
N ASP A 106 18.64 21.83 17.07
CA ASP A 106 18.86 23.26 16.78
C ASP A 106 18.09 23.75 15.52
N GLY A 107 16.83 23.35 15.37
CA GLY A 107 15.98 23.73 14.24
C GLY A 107 16.13 22.86 12.99
N LEU A 108 17.09 21.92 12.93
CA LEU A 108 17.25 21.02 11.79
C LEU A 108 16.02 20.14 11.54
N THR A 109 15.30 19.79 12.61
CA THR A 109 14.04 19.02 12.54
C THR A 109 12.97 19.81 11.79
N ALA A 110 12.76 21.08 12.15
CA ALA A 110 11.79 21.96 11.50
C ALA A 110 12.15 22.18 10.01
N ASP A 111 13.42 22.42 9.72
CA ASP A 111 13.94 22.55 8.36
C ASP A 111 13.73 21.28 7.52
N ALA A 112 13.93 20.10 8.11
CA ALA A 112 13.72 18.83 7.44
C ALA A 112 12.23 18.60 7.11
N VAL A 113 11.34 18.88 8.06
CA VAL A 113 9.88 18.80 7.86
C VAL A 113 9.45 19.78 6.76
N ALA A 114 9.90 21.03 6.81
CA ALA A 114 9.55 22.04 5.81
C ALA A 114 9.95 21.62 4.39
N ARG A 115 11.20 21.15 4.21
CA ARG A 115 11.69 20.63 2.92
C ARG A 115 10.92 19.39 2.45
N ALA A 116 10.56 18.49 3.36
CA ALA A 116 9.81 17.29 3.02
C ALA A 116 8.39 17.64 2.54
N THR A 117 7.71 18.53 3.25
CA THR A 117 6.39 19.05 2.90
C THR A 117 6.43 19.79 1.56
N GLU A 118 7.38 20.70 1.35
CA GLU A 118 7.56 21.40 0.08
C GLU A 118 7.73 20.42 -1.09
N ARG A 119 8.65 19.45 -0.96
CA ARG A 119 8.88 18.42 -1.98
C ARG A 119 7.65 17.58 -2.29
N LEU A 120 6.83 17.27 -1.29
CA LEU A 120 5.59 16.55 -1.50
C LEU A 120 4.58 17.43 -2.26
N MET A 121 4.44 18.70 -1.86
CA MET A 121 3.51 19.65 -2.47
C MET A 121 3.89 20.03 -3.91
N LEU A 122 5.17 19.94 -4.29
CA LEU A 122 5.62 20.11 -5.68
C LEU A 122 5.18 18.98 -6.63
N ARG A 123 4.80 17.81 -6.12
CA ARG A 123 4.33 16.70 -6.96
C ARG A 123 2.96 17.04 -7.57
N PRO A 124 2.63 16.55 -8.79
CA PRO A 124 1.28 16.69 -9.31
C PRO A 124 0.23 16.11 -8.35
N ALA A 125 -0.96 16.74 -8.26
CA ALA A 125 -2.02 16.31 -7.35
C ALA A 125 -2.33 14.81 -7.46
N ARG A 126 -2.45 14.31 -8.70
CA ARG A 126 -2.65 12.87 -8.99
C ARG A 126 -1.58 11.97 -8.35
N SER A 127 -0.32 12.43 -8.32
CA SER A 127 0.78 11.67 -7.71
C SER A 127 0.74 11.70 -6.18
N ARG A 128 0.28 12.80 -5.57
CA ARG A 128 0.11 12.88 -4.11
C ARG A 128 -1.04 11.99 -3.66
N SER A 129 -2.19 12.08 -4.33
CA SER A 129 -3.36 11.25 -4.06
C SER A 129 -3.06 9.76 -4.19
N ALA A 130 -2.35 9.34 -5.25
CA ALA A 130 -1.90 7.95 -5.41
C ALA A 130 -0.96 7.51 -4.27
N GLY A 131 -0.18 8.44 -3.70
CA GLY A 131 0.69 8.19 -2.56
C GLY A 131 -0.06 7.77 -1.29
N ILE A 132 -1.28 8.26 -1.08
CA ILE A 132 -2.11 7.93 0.09
C ILE A 132 -2.49 6.44 0.06
N ALA A 133 -3.07 5.98 -1.04
CA ALA A 133 -3.41 4.57 -1.20
C ALA A 133 -2.17 3.67 -1.14
N SER A 134 -1.07 4.10 -1.80
CA SER A 134 0.20 3.36 -1.78
C SER A 134 0.76 3.20 -0.36
N LEU A 135 0.64 4.23 0.49
CA LEU A 135 1.08 4.18 1.88
C LEU A 135 0.30 3.11 2.66
N VAL A 136 -1.04 3.13 2.59
CA VAL A 136 -1.90 2.15 3.30
C VAL A 136 -1.56 0.72 2.88
N ILE A 137 -1.45 0.48 1.57
CA ILE A 137 -1.14 -0.85 1.03
C ILE A 137 0.24 -1.30 1.46
N SER A 138 1.25 -0.42 1.34
CA SER A 138 2.62 -0.77 1.69
C SER A 138 2.76 -1.04 3.19
N SER A 139 2.09 -0.26 4.04
CA SER A 139 2.04 -0.51 5.48
C SER A 139 1.37 -1.84 5.83
N ALA A 140 0.27 -2.19 5.15
CA ALA A 140 -0.44 -3.45 5.36
C ALA A 140 0.39 -4.69 4.94
N VAL A 141 1.12 -4.57 3.82
CA VAL A 141 1.91 -5.65 3.23
C VAL A 141 3.26 -5.84 3.92
N LEU A 142 3.99 -4.76 4.18
CA LEU A 142 5.33 -4.83 4.78
C LEU A 142 5.27 -5.12 6.28
N GLY A 143 4.14 -4.84 6.92
CA GLY A 143 3.98 -4.97 8.36
C GLY A 143 4.72 -3.86 9.11
N ARG A 144 3.94 -2.99 9.78
CA ARG A 144 4.37 -1.83 10.60
C ARG A 144 5.24 -0.77 9.88
N SER A 145 5.03 0.48 10.28
CA SER A 145 6.03 1.54 10.13
C SER A 145 7.31 1.16 10.88
N PRO A 146 8.47 1.76 10.58
CA PRO A 146 9.68 1.53 11.36
C PRO A 146 9.38 1.64 12.86
N ASP A 147 9.63 0.57 13.60
CA ASP A 147 9.63 0.58 15.06
C ASP A 147 10.85 1.44 15.46
N TYR A 148 10.62 2.71 15.79
CA TYR A 148 11.66 3.61 16.31
C TYR A 148 11.78 3.47 17.83
#